data_AF-A0A1G3YX58-F1
#
_entry.id   AF-A0A1G3YX58-F1
#
_cell.length_a   1.000
_cell.length_b   1.000
_cell.length_c   1.000
_cell.angle_alpha   90.00
_cell.angle_beta   90.00
_cell.angle_gamma   90.00
#
_symmetry.space_group_name_H-M   'P 1'
#
loop_
_entity.id
_entity.type
_entity.pdbx_description
1 polymer ?
#
loop_
_entity_poly.entity_id
_entity_poly.type
_entity_poly.pdbx_seq_one_letter_code
_entity_poly.pdbx_strand_id
1 'polypeptide(L)'
;MKPYHRANLYVLLVCLIVACSSVAAPSIETPVATPVEEAPAAGPAKAETPADEASVVTEEPAIAAEPQIEEEAEQPPAVELAVPVEEVPFDPSTITREVFDSTKTDVQQLISRLNEIIRTKDFQTWTEFLGAEYRRAMSDKAFLSRMSDFSVLKKQNIVLTELRDYFIYVVVPSRAKDRVDDIEFIGQNRVKAFTINAKGQRLRLYDLEKTEGGWKIVG
;
A
#
# COMPACT_ATOMS: atom_id res chain seq x y z
N MET A 1 -4.41 34.33 37.95
CA MET A 1 -2.98 34.67 37.86
C MET A 1 -2.21 33.50 37.25
N LYS A 2 -1.50 33.73 36.14
CA LYS A 2 -0.22 33.07 35.79
C LYS A 2 0.91 33.97 36.37
N PRO A 3 2.20 33.57 36.54
CA PRO A 3 2.98 32.89 35.48
C PRO A 3 4.23 32.04 35.87
N TYR A 4 4.88 31.48 34.83
CA TYR A 4 6.27 30.97 34.74
C TYR A 4 6.61 29.62 35.41
N HIS A 5 7.55 28.79 34.89
CA HIS A 5 8.64 29.04 33.93
C HIS A 5 8.86 27.90 32.89
N ARG A 6 9.77 28.11 31.91
CA ARG A 6 10.22 27.15 30.88
C ARG A 6 11.70 26.76 31.10
N ALA A 7 12.05 25.48 30.97
CA ALA A 7 13.35 24.90 30.56
C ALA A 7 13.12 23.37 30.46
N ASN A 8 13.42 22.59 29.42
CA ASN A 8 14.57 22.49 28.51
C ASN A 8 15.87 22.01 29.19
N LEU A 9 16.60 21.12 28.49
CA LEU A 9 17.95 20.59 28.78
C LEU A 9 18.02 19.34 29.71
N TYR A 10 18.20 18.17 29.10
CA TYR A 10 19.06 17.10 29.66
C TYR A 10 20.11 16.69 28.64
N VAL A 11 21.30 17.25 28.83
CA VAL A 11 22.55 16.76 28.24
C VAL A 11 22.99 15.55 29.05
N LEU A 12 23.40 14.47 28.36
CA LEU A 12 24.30 13.48 28.95
C LEU A 12 25.37 13.08 27.93
N LEU A 13 26.37 13.97 27.85
CA LEU A 13 27.69 13.74 27.28
C LEU A 13 28.43 12.70 28.13
N VAL A 14 29.00 11.66 27.52
CA VAL A 14 30.09 10.88 28.12
C VAL A 14 31.23 10.79 27.13
N CYS A 15 32.38 11.32 27.53
CA CYS A 15 33.62 11.34 26.77
C CYS A 15 34.21 9.91 26.63
N LEU A 16 34.62 9.48 25.43
CA LEU A 16 35.88 9.80 24.74
C LEU A 16 37.08 9.05 25.33
N ILE A 17 37.47 7.95 24.68
CA ILE A 17 38.84 7.39 24.76
C ILE A 17 39.38 7.31 23.33
N VAL A 18 40.59 7.82 23.12
CA VAL A 18 41.22 8.03 21.82
C VAL A 18 42.06 6.82 21.41
N ALA A 19 42.01 6.46 20.13
CA ALA A 19 43.08 5.73 19.46
C ALA A 19 43.27 6.29 18.04
N CYS A 20 44.37 7.01 17.82
CA CYS A 20 44.71 7.59 16.52
C CYS A 20 45.48 6.61 15.63
N SER A 21 45.10 6.54 14.35
CA SER A 21 45.91 6.16 13.18
C SER A 21 45.06 6.51 11.94
N SER A 22 45.11 7.74 11.44
CA SER A 22 46.12 8.22 10.47
C SER A 22 46.25 7.33 9.23
N VAL A 23 45.63 7.75 8.12
CA VAL A 23 46.29 7.83 6.79
C VAL A 23 45.45 8.69 5.83
N ALA A 24 46.17 9.34 4.91
CA ALA A 24 45.77 10.46 4.06
C ALA A 24 44.54 10.30 3.15
N ALA A 25 43.92 11.44 2.83
CA ALA A 25 43.10 11.65 1.64
C ALA A 25 43.96 12.21 0.49
N PRO A 26 43.52 12.06 -0.78
CA PRO A 26 43.84 13.00 -1.84
C PRO A 26 42.59 13.73 -2.37
N SER A 27 42.73 15.02 -2.61
CA SER A 27 41.73 15.87 -3.28
C SER A 27 41.66 15.58 -4.79
N ILE A 28 40.46 15.55 -5.38
CA ILE A 28 40.24 15.88 -6.80
C ILE A 28 38.99 16.75 -6.94
N GLU A 29 39.24 18.04 -7.18
CA GLU A 29 38.60 18.95 -8.14
C GLU A 29 37.12 18.75 -8.54
N THR A 30 36.31 19.76 -8.21
CA THR A 30 35.15 20.18 -9.02
C THR A 30 35.59 20.93 -10.28
N PRO A 31 34.81 20.84 -11.37
CA PRO A 31 34.62 22.02 -12.22
C PRO A 31 33.15 22.38 -12.49
N VAL A 32 32.85 23.65 -12.19
CA VAL A 32 32.12 24.62 -13.04
C VAL A 32 30.73 24.24 -13.58
N ALA A 33 29.73 25.01 -13.15
CA ALA A 33 28.44 25.15 -13.82
C ALA A 33 28.49 26.23 -14.93
N THR A 34 27.67 26.07 -15.97
CA THR A 34 27.14 27.21 -16.75
C THR A 34 25.76 26.88 -17.34
N PRO A 35 24.79 27.84 -17.38
CA PRO A 35 23.42 27.59 -17.82
C PRO A 35 23.06 28.18 -19.19
N VAL A 36 22.15 27.53 -19.91
CA VAL A 36 21.51 27.91 -21.20
C VAL A 36 20.19 27.09 -21.24
N GLU A 37 18.99 27.55 -21.63
CA GLU A 37 18.41 28.89 -21.91
C GLU A 37 16.87 28.76 -21.80
N GLU A 38 16.15 29.87 -21.96
CA GLU A 38 14.72 30.05 -21.67
C GLU A 38 13.75 29.46 -22.73
N ALA A 39 12.46 29.47 -22.39
CA ALA A 39 11.31 29.08 -23.24
C ALA A 39 11.00 30.18 -24.33
N PRO A 40 9.88 30.23 -25.10
CA PRO A 40 8.57 29.54 -24.93
C PRO A 40 7.75 29.21 -26.21
N ALA A 41 6.44 28.98 -26.02
CA ALA A 41 5.31 29.04 -26.99
C ALA A 41 5.21 27.88 -28.02
N ALA A 42 4.03 27.29 -28.28
CA ALA A 42 2.72 27.92 -28.46
C ALA A 42 1.53 27.07 -27.95
N GLY A 43 0.36 27.70 -27.90
CA GLY A 43 -0.86 27.18 -27.28
C GLY A 43 -1.89 26.51 -28.23
N PRO A 44 -3.21 26.64 -27.98
CA PRO A 44 -4.13 25.51 -28.13
C PRO A 44 -5.23 25.65 -29.21
N ALA A 45 -5.83 24.51 -29.59
CA ALA A 45 -7.13 24.39 -30.26
C ALA A 45 -7.73 23.00 -29.90
N LYS A 46 -8.91 22.91 -29.24
CA LYS A 46 -10.27 23.00 -29.82
C LYS A 46 -10.57 21.76 -30.68
N ALA A 47 -11.25 20.71 -30.20
CA ALA A 47 -12.65 20.62 -29.75
C ALA A 47 -13.66 20.89 -30.89
N GLU A 48 -14.13 19.83 -31.55
CA GLU A 48 -15.32 19.86 -32.40
C GLU A 48 -15.89 18.44 -32.59
N THR A 49 -17.05 18.20 -31.97
CA THR A 49 -18.03 17.17 -32.37
C THR A 49 -19.18 17.94 -33.03
N PRO A 50 -19.72 17.44 -34.15
CA PRO A 50 -21.15 17.05 -34.18
C PRO A 50 -21.30 15.68 -34.91
N ALA A 51 -22.31 14.84 -34.68
CA ALA A 51 -23.75 15.04 -34.93
C ALA A 51 -23.99 15.55 -36.38
N ASP A 52 -24.91 15.03 -37.19
CA ASP A 52 -26.01 14.07 -37.05
C ASP A 52 -26.37 13.63 -38.48
N GLU A 53 -26.81 12.39 -38.72
CA GLU A 53 -27.80 12.17 -39.79
C GLU A 53 -28.58 10.86 -39.58
N ALA A 54 -29.89 11.01 -39.43
CA ALA A 54 -30.86 9.93 -39.28
C ALA A 54 -31.48 9.52 -40.63
N SER A 55 -32.43 8.58 -40.54
CA SER A 55 -33.54 8.33 -41.48
C SER A 55 -33.32 7.43 -42.71
N VAL A 56 -34.33 6.66 -43.18
CA VAL A 56 -35.54 6.07 -42.56
C VAL A 56 -36.22 5.13 -43.60
N VAL A 57 -37.06 4.14 -43.19
CA VAL A 57 -38.18 3.56 -44.01
C VAL A 57 -37.77 2.76 -45.27
N THR A 58 -38.37 1.66 -45.75
CA THR A 58 -39.48 0.74 -45.37
C THR A 58 -39.30 -0.60 -46.19
N GLU A 59 -40.17 -1.62 -46.26
CA GLU A 59 -41.52 -1.89 -45.71
C GLU A 59 -41.76 -3.40 -45.52
N GLU A 60 -42.86 -3.75 -44.86
CA GLU A 60 -43.56 -5.04 -44.96
C GLU A 60 -44.32 -5.14 -46.32
N PRO A 61 -44.69 -6.33 -46.84
CA PRO A 61 -45.85 -7.02 -46.27
C PRO A 61 -45.79 -8.56 -46.24
N ALA A 62 -46.61 -9.12 -45.36
CA ALA A 62 -46.84 -10.55 -45.20
C ALA A 62 -47.47 -11.26 -46.41
N ILE A 63 -47.36 -12.60 -46.43
CA ILE A 63 -48.47 -13.54 -46.71
C ILE A 63 -48.25 -14.80 -45.85
N ALA A 64 -49.35 -15.30 -45.27
CA ALA A 64 -49.34 -16.40 -44.30
C ALA A 64 -49.40 -17.80 -44.94
N ALA A 65 -48.85 -18.79 -44.24
CA ALA A 65 -49.32 -20.18 -44.23
C ALA A 65 -48.76 -20.91 -43.00
N GLU A 66 -49.57 -21.15 -41.97
CA GLU A 66 -49.28 -22.17 -40.96
C GLU A 66 -49.32 -23.56 -41.62
N PRO A 67 -48.45 -24.48 -41.18
CA PRO A 67 -49.00 -25.66 -40.54
C PRO A 67 -48.32 -25.98 -39.20
N GLN A 68 -49.16 -26.24 -38.20
CA GLN A 68 -48.78 -26.63 -36.84
C GLN A 68 -48.29 -28.08 -36.82
N ILE A 69 -47.09 -28.34 -36.31
CA ILE A 69 -46.67 -29.66 -35.81
C ILE A 69 -45.83 -29.47 -34.53
N GLU A 70 -46.48 -29.70 -33.39
CA GLU A 70 -45.91 -30.34 -32.19
C GLU A 70 -44.64 -29.71 -31.57
N GLU A 71 -44.81 -28.53 -30.95
CA GLU A 71 -43.86 -28.01 -29.96
C GLU A 71 -44.04 -28.76 -28.63
N GLU A 72 -43.10 -29.67 -28.34
CA GLU A 72 -43.05 -30.39 -27.07
C GLU A 72 -42.85 -29.39 -25.91
N ALA A 73 -43.67 -29.54 -24.85
CA ALA A 73 -43.75 -28.56 -23.77
C ALA A 73 -42.53 -28.62 -22.82
N GLU A 74 -41.38 -28.13 -23.28
CA GLU A 74 -40.29 -27.73 -22.40
C GLU A 74 -40.72 -26.52 -21.57
N GLN A 75 -41.24 -26.83 -20.37
CA GLN A 75 -41.44 -25.83 -19.33
C GLN A 75 -40.10 -25.10 -19.10
N PRO A 76 -40.03 -23.76 -19.19
CA PRO A 76 -38.81 -23.07 -18.84
C PRO A 76 -38.50 -23.39 -17.37
N PRO A 77 -37.27 -23.81 -17.02
CA PRO A 77 -36.92 -24.09 -15.64
C PRO A 77 -37.20 -22.83 -14.83
N ALA A 78 -37.99 -23.00 -13.75
CA ALA A 78 -38.38 -21.89 -12.89
C ALA A 78 -37.12 -21.12 -12.49
N VAL A 79 -37.17 -19.78 -12.65
CA VAL A 79 -36.10 -18.89 -12.21
C VAL A 79 -35.93 -19.09 -10.71
N GLU A 80 -34.93 -19.88 -10.34
CA GLU A 80 -34.55 -20.09 -8.95
C GLU A 80 -34.15 -18.73 -8.41
N LEU A 81 -35.04 -18.16 -7.59
CA LEU A 81 -34.84 -16.88 -6.93
C LEU A 81 -33.53 -16.97 -6.17
N ALA A 82 -32.50 -16.30 -6.68
CA ALA A 82 -31.21 -16.20 -6.04
C ALA A 82 -31.41 -15.54 -4.68
N VAL A 83 -31.55 -16.37 -3.65
CA VAL A 83 -31.58 -15.94 -2.25
C VAL A 83 -30.31 -15.13 -2.03
N PRO A 84 -30.41 -13.85 -1.59
CA PRO A 84 -29.23 -13.10 -1.23
C PRO A 84 -28.51 -13.88 -0.13
N VAL A 85 -27.31 -14.37 -0.44
CA VAL A 85 -26.43 -14.96 0.57
C VAL A 85 -26.03 -13.82 1.48
N GLU A 86 -26.72 -13.70 2.63
CA GLU A 86 -26.28 -12.81 3.70
C GLU A 86 -24.88 -13.27 4.14
N GLU A 87 -23.86 -12.49 3.78
CA GLU A 87 -22.49 -12.74 4.21
C GLU A 87 -22.43 -12.65 5.73
N VAL A 88 -22.42 -13.81 6.39
CA VAL A 88 -22.37 -13.89 7.86
C VAL A 88 -21.11 -13.15 8.34
N PRO A 89 -21.25 -12.11 9.20
CA PRO A 89 -20.11 -11.35 9.69
C PRO A 89 -19.10 -12.24 10.39
N PHE A 90 -17.81 -12.04 10.10
CA PHE A 90 -16.73 -12.80 10.71
C PHE A 90 -16.69 -12.59 12.23
N ASP A 91 -16.86 -13.68 12.99
CA ASP A 91 -16.66 -13.69 14.44
C ASP A 91 -15.26 -14.22 14.82
N PRO A 92 -14.35 -13.38 15.35
CA PRO A 92 -13.04 -13.82 15.81
C PRO A 92 -13.08 -14.80 16.99
N SER A 93 -14.20 -14.93 17.70
CA SER A 93 -14.34 -15.87 18.82
C SER A 93 -14.31 -17.34 18.39
N THR A 94 -14.61 -17.61 17.12
CA THR A 94 -14.59 -18.96 16.53
C THR A 94 -13.18 -19.51 16.27
N ILE A 95 -12.14 -18.67 16.37
CA ILE A 95 -10.75 -19.06 16.13
C ILE A 95 -10.20 -19.86 17.32
N THR A 96 -9.74 -21.09 17.06
CA THR A 96 -9.12 -21.92 18.10
C THR A 96 -7.74 -21.40 18.49
N ARG A 97 -7.30 -21.71 19.71
CA ARG A 97 -5.94 -21.37 20.19
C ARG A 97 -4.84 -21.93 19.26
N GLU A 98 -5.02 -23.14 18.74
CA GLU A 98 -4.06 -23.77 17.83
C GLU A 98 -3.92 -23.00 16.51
N VAL A 99 -5.05 -22.60 15.90
CA VAL A 99 -5.06 -21.76 14.68
C VAL A 99 -4.41 -20.40 14.96
N PHE A 100 -4.68 -19.81 16.13
CA PHE A 100 -4.07 -18.56 16.56
C PHE A 100 -2.54 -18.67 16.74
N ASP A 101 -2.06 -19.65 17.51
CA ASP A 101 -0.63 -19.82 17.82
C ASP A 101 0.18 -20.20 16.57
N SER A 102 -0.38 -21.04 15.69
CA SER A 102 0.18 -21.36 14.37
C SER A 102 0.26 -20.11 13.47
N THR A 103 -0.85 -19.37 13.33
CA THR A 103 -0.89 -18.14 12.52
C THR A 103 0.06 -17.06 13.05
N LYS A 104 0.18 -16.93 14.37
CA LYS A 104 1.13 -16.01 15.00
C LYS A 104 2.57 -16.39 14.68
N THR A 105 2.88 -17.68 14.66
CA THR A 105 4.20 -18.20 14.27
C THR A 105 4.51 -17.93 12.80
N ASP A 106 3.58 -18.22 11.88
CA ASP A 106 3.68 -17.87 10.45
C ASP A 106 4.01 -16.37 10.26
N VAL A 107 3.26 -15.51 10.95
CA VAL A 107 3.40 -14.04 10.86
C VAL A 107 4.73 -13.56 11.46
N GLN A 108 5.20 -14.15 12.57
CA GLN A 108 6.51 -13.84 13.14
C GLN A 108 7.66 -14.19 12.19
N GLN A 109 7.57 -15.32 11.49
CA GLN A 109 8.55 -15.72 10.47
C GLN A 109 8.51 -14.77 9.26
N LEU A 110 7.31 -14.41 8.78
CA LEU A 110 7.12 -13.43 7.71
C LEU A 110 7.78 -12.08 8.05
N ILE A 111 7.49 -11.50 9.22
CA ILE A 111 8.07 -10.21 9.61
C ILE A 111 9.59 -10.31 9.77
N SER A 112 10.11 -11.44 10.26
CA SER A 112 11.56 -11.67 10.35
C SER A 112 12.23 -11.69 8.96
N ARG A 113 11.58 -12.28 7.95
CA ARG A 113 12.05 -12.24 6.55
C ARG A 113 11.92 -10.83 5.94
N LEU A 114 10.82 -10.13 6.19
CA LEU A 114 10.61 -8.75 5.73
C LEU A 114 11.65 -7.79 6.32
N ASN A 115 11.98 -7.92 7.60
CA ASN A 115 13.02 -7.12 8.25
C ASN A 115 14.35 -7.22 7.49
N GLU A 116 14.74 -8.42 7.03
CA GLU A 116 15.97 -8.62 6.28
C GLU A 116 15.93 -7.91 4.92
N ILE A 117 14.87 -8.11 4.14
CA ILE A 117 14.62 -7.46 2.84
C ILE A 117 14.64 -5.92 2.98
N ILE A 118 13.98 -5.40 4.03
CA ILE A 118 13.93 -3.98 4.34
C ILE A 118 15.32 -3.47 4.75
N ARG A 119 16.06 -4.22 5.57
CA ARG A 119 17.42 -3.88 6.05
C ARG A 119 18.44 -3.84 4.92
N THR A 120 18.35 -4.74 3.94
CA THR A 120 19.20 -4.76 2.73
C THR A 120 18.74 -3.77 1.67
N LYS A 121 17.60 -3.08 1.88
CA LYS A 121 16.97 -2.15 0.93
C LYS A 121 16.55 -2.81 -0.39
N ASP A 122 16.21 -4.10 -0.36
CA ASP A 122 15.72 -4.81 -1.52
C ASP A 122 14.25 -4.44 -1.81
N PHE A 123 14.10 -3.35 -2.54
CA PHE A 123 12.82 -2.82 -2.97
C PHE A 123 12.03 -3.80 -3.86
N GLN A 124 12.70 -4.55 -4.74
CA GLN A 124 12.00 -5.43 -5.69
C GLN A 124 11.32 -6.56 -4.93
N THR A 125 12.09 -7.31 -4.13
CA THR A 125 11.54 -8.38 -3.29
C THR A 125 10.54 -7.84 -2.29
N TRP A 126 10.74 -6.64 -1.71
CA TRP A 126 9.73 -6.02 -0.83
C TRP A 126 8.38 -5.80 -1.52
N THR A 127 8.37 -5.33 -2.78
CA THR A 127 7.10 -5.10 -3.50
C THR A 127 6.29 -6.37 -3.77
N GLU A 128 6.92 -7.55 -3.77
CA GLU A 128 6.23 -8.84 -3.93
C GLU A 128 5.36 -9.21 -2.70
N PHE A 129 5.66 -8.65 -1.53
CA PHE A 129 4.88 -8.83 -0.30
C PHE A 129 3.72 -7.86 -0.16
N LEU A 130 3.52 -6.92 -1.09
CA LEU A 130 2.41 -5.97 -1.05
C LEU A 130 1.18 -6.53 -1.77
N GLY A 131 0.00 -6.33 -1.19
CA GLY A 131 -1.26 -6.47 -1.92
C GLY A 131 -1.34 -5.42 -3.04
N ALA A 132 -1.97 -5.77 -4.17
CA ALA A 132 -2.03 -4.92 -5.36
C ALA A 132 -2.59 -3.52 -5.05
N GLU A 133 -3.70 -3.47 -4.29
CA GLU A 133 -4.34 -2.23 -3.87
C GLU A 133 -3.50 -1.40 -2.90
N TYR A 134 -2.82 -2.04 -1.95
CA TYR A 134 -1.91 -1.35 -1.05
C TYR A 134 -0.73 -0.74 -1.81
N ARG A 135 -0.10 -1.51 -2.71
CA ARG A 135 0.97 -1.03 -3.60
C ARG A 135 0.48 0.14 -4.45
N ARG A 136 -0.74 0.07 -5.01
CA ARG A 136 -1.37 1.14 -5.79
C ARG A 136 -1.53 2.42 -4.95
N ALA A 137 -2.10 2.31 -3.75
CA ALA A 137 -2.31 3.42 -2.84
C ALA A 137 -0.99 4.08 -2.37
N MET A 138 0.03 3.27 -2.04
CA MET A 138 1.35 3.78 -1.63
C MET A 138 2.15 4.40 -2.80
N SER A 139 1.81 4.07 -4.05
CA SER A 139 2.43 4.63 -5.25
C SER A 139 1.77 5.93 -5.75
N ASP A 140 0.62 6.31 -5.19
CA ASP A 140 -0.12 7.48 -5.61
C ASP A 140 0.66 8.79 -5.35
N LYS A 141 0.62 9.71 -6.32
CA LYS A 141 1.39 10.97 -6.26
C LYS A 141 0.86 11.90 -5.17
N ALA A 142 -0.45 11.92 -4.89
CA ALA A 142 -1.02 12.74 -3.82
C ALA A 142 -0.75 12.14 -2.42
N PHE A 143 -0.64 10.82 -2.31
CA PHE A 143 -0.12 10.14 -1.12
C PHE A 143 1.36 10.49 -0.87
N LEU A 144 2.23 10.30 -1.88
CA LEU A 144 3.68 10.56 -1.77
C LEU A 144 3.97 12.04 -1.48
N SER A 145 3.24 12.97 -2.10
CA SER A 145 3.32 14.40 -1.81
C SER A 145 2.96 14.72 -0.35
N ARG A 146 1.81 14.25 0.15
CA ARG A 146 1.43 14.44 1.57
C ARG A 146 2.41 13.78 2.55
N MET A 147 2.98 12.64 2.19
CA MET A 147 3.98 11.96 3.00
C MET A 147 5.31 12.73 3.03
N SER A 148 5.69 13.40 1.93
CA SER A 148 6.85 14.32 1.88
C SER A 148 6.72 15.50 2.84
N ASP A 149 5.49 15.92 3.15
CA ASP A 149 5.22 17.01 4.09
C ASP A 149 5.47 16.65 5.57
N PHE A 150 5.79 15.40 5.91
CA PHE A 150 6.15 15.06 7.29
C PHE A 150 7.45 15.74 7.72
N SER A 151 7.41 16.34 8.92
CA SER A 151 8.48 17.17 9.49
C SER A 151 9.86 16.52 9.55
N VAL A 152 9.97 15.19 9.52
CA VAL A 152 11.25 14.48 9.45
C VAL A 152 11.87 14.63 8.06
N LEU A 153 11.09 14.39 7.00
CA LEU A 153 11.54 14.46 5.61
C LEU A 153 11.78 15.91 5.18
N LYS A 154 10.87 16.84 5.50
CA LYS A 154 11.04 18.27 5.17
C LYS A 154 12.34 18.85 5.75
N LYS A 155 12.72 18.50 6.98
CA LYS A 155 13.98 18.95 7.61
C LYS A 155 15.23 18.42 6.91
N GLN A 156 15.11 17.32 6.17
CA GLN A 156 16.19 16.70 5.41
C GLN A 156 16.14 17.08 3.91
N ASN A 157 15.19 17.94 3.51
CA ASN A 157 14.89 18.27 2.11
C ASN A 157 14.59 17.04 1.24
N ILE A 158 14.03 15.98 1.84
CA ILE A 158 13.63 14.77 1.12
C ILE A 158 12.22 14.96 0.55
N VAL A 159 12.07 14.68 -0.74
CA VAL A 159 10.78 14.62 -1.44
C VAL A 159 10.58 13.22 -1.98
N LEU A 160 9.42 12.63 -1.73
CA LEU A 160 9.06 11.31 -2.23
C LEU A 160 8.38 11.47 -3.59
N THR A 161 9.04 10.97 -4.62
CA THR A 161 8.58 11.05 -6.01
C THR A 161 8.00 9.73 -6.50
N GLU A 162 8.50 8.60 -6.00
CA GLU A 162 8.02 7.26 -6.30
C GLU A 162 7.94 6.34 -5.06
N LEU A 163 7.33 5.16 -5.20
CA LEU A 163 7.20 4.17 -4.12
C LEU A 163 8.57 3.74 -3.56
N ARG A 164 9.63 3.77 -4.38
CA ARG A 164 11.00 3.47 -3.93
C ARG A 164 11.49 4.50 -2.93
N ASP A 165 11.21 5.79 -3.13
CA ASP A 165 11.58 6.83 -2.17
C ASP A 165 10.87 6.59 -0.83
N TYR A 166 9.56 6.30 -0.88
CA TYR A 166 8.79 5.96 0.31
C TYR A 166 9.37 4.74 1.04
N PHE A 167 9.74 3.70 0.31
CA PHE A 167 10.42 2.54 0.88
C PHE A 167 11.74 2.93 1.56
N ILE A 168 12.64 3.61 0.86
CA ILE A 168 13.98 3.96 1.35
C ILE A 168 13.95 4.94 2.53
N TYR A 169 13.09 5.96 2.49
CA TYR A 169 13.10 7.07 3.45
C TYR A 169 12.04 6.93 4.57
N VAL A 170 11.04 6.06 4.43
CA VAL A 170 10.01 5.82 5.46
C VAL A 170 10.04 4.39 5.95
N VAL A 171 9.92 3.40 5.06
CA VAL A 171 9.80 1.98 5.47
C VAL A 171 11.09 1.46 6.09
N VAL A 172 12.25 1.68 5.44
CA VAL A 172 13.56 1.22 5.95
C VAL A 172 13.88 1.74 7.36
N PRO A 173 13.87 3.06 7.64
CA PRO A 173 14.16 3.56 8.98
C PRO A 173 13.09 3.21 10.01
N SER A 174 11.82 3.01 9.60
CA SER A 174 10.73 2.72 10.54
C SER A 174 10.57 1.24 10.88
N ARG A 175 10.85 0.32 9.94
CA ARG A 175 10.37 -1.08 9.99
C ARG A 175 11.46 -2.15 9.98
N ALA A 176 12.72 -1.83 9.69
CA ALA A 176 13.81 -2.82 9.57
C ALA A 176 14.14 -3.62 10.86
N LYS A 177 13.40 -3.40 11.96
CA LYS A 177 13.56 -4.03 13.28
C LYS A 177 12.20 -4.32 13.93
N ASP A 178 11.14 -4.45 13.15
CA ASP A 178 9.81 -4.81 13.65
C ASP A 178 9.84 -6.19 14.33
N ARG A 179 8.97 -6.42 15.31
CA ARG A 179 8.71 -7.75 15.86
C ARG A 179 7.22 -7.92 16.11
N VAL A 180 6.71 -9.13 15.98
CA VAL A 180 5.30 -9.42 16.27
C VAL A 180 5.20 -10.04 17.64
N ASP A 181 4.70 -9.27 18.59
CA ASP A 181 4.42 -9.71 19.95
C ASP A 181 2.98 -10.29 20.05
N ASP A 182 2.07 -9.88 19.15
CA ASP A 182 0.66 -10.27 19.16
C ASP A 182 -0.04 -10.15 17.79
N ILE A 183 -1.17 -10.84 17.59
CA ILE A 183 -2.01 -10.75 16.38
C ILE A 183 -3.51 -10.63 16.72
N GLU A 184 -4.33 -10.21 15.76
CA GLU A 184 -5.80 -10.12 15.87
C GLU A 184 -6.45 -10.53 14.55
N PHE A 185 -7.33 -11.52 14.56
CA PHE A 185 -8.09 -11.89 13.37
C PHE A 185 -9.16 -10.85 13.05
N ILE A 186 -9.27 -10.50 11.77
CA ILE A 186 -10.25 -9.55 11.21
C ILE A 186 -10.99 -10.11 9.99
N GLY A 187 -10.81 -11.41 9.75
CA GLY A 187 -11.40 -12.19 8.67
C GLY A 187 -10.73 -13.56 8.66
N GLN A 188 -11.34 -14.55 7.99
CA GLN A 188 -10.84 -15.93 7.98
C GLN A 188 -9.38 -16.05 7.55
N ASN A 189 -8.96 -15.23 6.57
CA ASN A 189 -7.61 -15.17 6.04
C ASN A 189 -6.90 -13.83 6.35
N ARG A 190 -7.42 -13.01 7.26
CA ARG A 190 -6.92 -11.63 7.49
C ARG A 190 -6.61 -11.38 8.97
N VAL A 191 -5.42 -10.88 9.25
CA VAL A 191 -4.95 -10.59 10.62
C VAL A 191 -4.28 -9.22 10.71
N LYS A 192 -4.40 -8.56 11.84
CA LYS A 192 -3.54 -7.42 12.22
C LYS A 192 -2.36 -7.96 13.02
N ALA A 193 -1.15 -7.49 12.73
CA ALA A 193 0.06 -7.78 13.51
C ALA A 193 0.41 -6.60 14.42
N PHE A 194 0.85 -6.88 15.65
CA PHE A 194 1.18 -5.86 16.66
C PHE A 194 2.52 -6.11 17.34
N THR A 195 3.17 -5.03 17.76
CA THR A 195 4.25 -5.05 18.77
C THR A 195 3.74 -4.45 20.09
N ILE A 196 4.30 -4.91 21.20
CA ILE A 196 4.11 -4.34 22.53
C ILE A 196 5.40 -3.59 22.89
N ASN A 197 5.31 -2.26 23.01
CA ASN A 197 6.49 -1.45 23.34
C ASN A 197 6.87 -1.56 24.84
N ALA A 198 8.01 -0.99 25.24
CA ALA A 198 8.49 -1.03 26.62
C ALA A 198 7.57 -0.34 27.66
N LYS A 199 6.54 0.38 27.20
CA LYS A 199 5.48 0.99 28.05
C LYS A 199 4.19 0.14 28.08
N GLY A 200 4.22 -1.08 27.54
CA GLY A 200 3.06 -1.97 27.43
C GLY A 200 2.05 -1.57 26.34
N GLN A 201 2.36 -0.61 25.47
CA GLN A 201 1.41 -0.16 24.44
C GLN A 201 1.43 -1.13 23.24
N ARG A 202 0.25 -1.66 22.90
CA ARG A 202 0.01 -2.50 21.71
C ARG A 202 -0.08 -1.59 20.46
N LEU A 203 0.96 -1.59 19.64
CA LEU A 203 1.10 -0.77 18.44
C LEU A 203 0.92 -1.65 17.19
N ARG A 204 0.03 -1.24 16.29
CA ARG A 204 -0.21 -1.96 15.02
C ARG A 204 0.99 -1.80 14.09
N LEU A 205 1.40 -2.90 13.47
CA LEU A 205 2.47 -2.94 12.47
C LEU A 205 1.91 -3.07 11.05
N TYR A 206 1.06 -4.07 10.81
CA TYR A 206 0.53 -4.39 9.49
C TYR A 206 -0.87 -4.97 9.60
N ASP A 207 -1.72 -4.72 8.62
CA ASP A 207 -2.84 -5.59 8.28
C ASP A 207 -2.38 -6.55 7.17
N LEU A 208 -2.53 -7.85 7.39
CA LEU A 208 -2.02 -8.93 6.56
C LEU A 208 -3.15 -9.82 6.04
N GLU A 209 -2.99 -10.33 4.83
CA GLU A 209 -3.94 -11.23 4.16
C GLU A 209 -3.23 -12.47 3.61
N LYS A 210 -3.73 -13.66 3.90
CA LYS A 210 -3.20 -14.94 3.43
C LYS A 210 -3.78 -15.25 2.05
N THR A 211 -2.91 -15.28 1.04
CA THR A 211 -3.23 -15.68 -0.34
C THR A 211 -2.57 -17.02 -0.66
N GLU A 212 -2.87 -17.62 -1.81
CA GLU A 212 -2.15 -18.79 -2.33
C GLU A 212 -0.64 -18.54 -2.44
N GLY A 213 -0.25 -17.32 -2.81
CA GLY A 213 1.14 -16.84 -2.83
C GLY A 213 1.70 -16.38 -1.47
N GLY A 214 1.12 -16.88 -0.37
CA GLY A 214 1.48 -16.52 1.00
C GLY A 214 0.88 -15.20 1.50
N TRP A 215 1.41 -14.70 2.61
CA TRP A 215 0.94 -13.48 3.25
C TRP A 215 1.32 -12.20 2.49
N LYS A 216 0.35 -11.29 2.33
CA LYS A 216 0.53 -9.95 1.72
C LYS A 216 0.17 -8.84 2.71
N ILE A 217 0.87 -7.71 2.64
CA ILE A 217 0.55 -6.47 3.37
C ILE A 217 -0.60 -5.77 2.63
N VAL A 218 -1.68 -5.51 3.35
CA VAL A 218 -2.90 -4.85 2.85
C VAL A 218 -3.28 -3.57 3.61
N GLY A 219 -2.59 -3.25 4.72
CA GLY A 219 -2.77 -2.04 5.53
C GLY A 219 -1.58 -1.74 6.44
#